data_AF-A0A1G8GIZ2-F1
#
_entry.id   AF-A0A1G8GIZ2-F1
#
_cell.length_a   1.000
_cell.length_b   1.000
_cell.length_c   1.000
_cell.angle_alpha   90.00
_cell.angle_beta   90.00
_cell.angle_gamma   90.00
#
_symmetry.space_group_name_H-M   'P 1'
#
loop_
_entity.id
_entity.type
_entity.pdbx_description
1 polymer ?
#
loop_
_entity_poly.entity_id
_entity_poly.type
_entity_poly.pdbx_seq_one_letter_code
_entity_poly.pdbx_strand_id
1 'polypeptide(L)'
;MEEKRVVRVGKNSEPSKVASSVLYMLQNGENVELSALGTSAAVLAKSVCLIANLNNDSIPISFNPSLDYVTDDFGETRTACKVKITIKE
;
A
#
# COMPACT_ATOMS: atom_id res chain seq x y z
N MET A 1 2.69 -7.94 -18.78
CA MET A 1 2.90 -8.01 -17.34
C MET A 1 2.56 -6.63 -16.80
N GLU A 2 1.48 -6.47 -16.05
CA GLU A 2 1.20 -5.18 -15.40
C GLU A 2 2.34 -4.84 -14.45
N GLU A 3 2.97 -3.68 -14.66
CA GLU A 3 3.99 -3.15 -13.75
C GLU A 3 3.33 -2.81 -12.41
N LYS A 4 3.47 -3.72 -11.46
CA LYS A 4 2.98 -3.54 -10.11
C LYS A 4 3.92 -2.62 -9.34
N ARG A 5 3.45 -1.42 -8.98
CA ARG A 5 4.25 -0.50 -8.18
C ARG A 5 4.18 -0.87 -6.70
N VAL A 6 5.32 -1.22 -6.11
CA VAL A 6 5.42 -1.56 -4.69
C VAL A 6 5.88 -0.33 -3.90
N VAL A 7 5.07 0.10 -2.94
CA VAL A 7 5.36 1.20 -2.02
C VAL A 7 5.63 0.62 -0.64
N ARG A 8 6.86 0.76 -0.15
CA ARG A 8 7.27 0.33 1.20
C ARG A 8 6.93 1.43 2.21
N VAL A 9 6.09 1.11 3.19
CA VAL A 9 5.66 2.02 4.25
C VAL A 9 6.52 1.77 5.49
N GLY A 10 7.28 2.79 5.90
CA GLY A 10 8.10 2.76 7.10
C GLY A 10 7.41 3.40 8.31
N LYS A 11 7.95 3.16 9.50
CA LYS A 11 7.45 3.73 10.77
C LYS A 11 7.35 5.26 10.80
N ASN A 12 8.18 5.95 10.01
CA ASN A 12 8.24 7.41 9.93
C ASN A 12 7.52 7.96 8.68
N SER A 13 6.93 7.10 7.86
CA SER A 13 6.13 7.55 6.73
C SER A 13 4.90 8.31 7.22
N GLU A 14 4.64 9.45 6.62
CA GLU A 14 3.44 10.23 6.93
C GLU A 14 2.24 9.65 6.16
N PRO A 15 1.16 9.21 6.84
CA PRO A 15 0.03 8.56 6.17
C PRO A 15 -0.63 9.41 5.07
N SER A 16 -0.72 10.72 5.26
CA SER A 16 -1.25 11.68 4.29
C SER A 16 -0.45 11.65 2.97
N LYS A 17 0.87 11.74 3.05
CA LYS A 17 1.77 11.71 1.89
C LYS A 17 1.70 10.37 1.17
N VAL A 18 1.69 9.25 1.91
CA VAL A 18 1.50 7.92 1.32
C VAL A 18 0.17 7.86 0.56
N ALA A 19 -0.92 8.31 1.19
CA ALA A 19 -2.24 8.29 0.56
C ALA A 19 -2.30 9.14 -0.71
N SER A 20 -1.78 10.37 -0.67
CA SER A 20 -1.75 11.25 -1.86
C SER A 20 -0.93 10.67 -2.99
N SER A 21 0.25 10.09 -2.71
CA SER A 21 1.08 9.44 -3.73
C SER A 21 0.38 8.22 -4.35
N VAL A 22 -0.28 7.40 -3.54
CA VAL A 22 -1.02 6.23 -4.03
C VAL A 22 -2.22 6.64 -4.88
N LEU A 23 -2.98 7.65 -4.45
CA LEU A 23 -4.11 8.16 -5.24
C LEU A 23 -3.66 8.70 -6.58
N TYR A 24 -2.55 9.44 -6.63
CA TYR A 24 -1.97 9.89 -7.90
C TYR A 24 -1.61 8.72 -8.83
N MET A 25 -1.02 7.64 -8.30
CA MET A 25 -0.73 6.43 -9.09
C MET A 25 -2.00 5.78 -9.63
N LEU A 26 -3.03 5.61 -8.78
CA LEU A 26 -4.32 5.05 -9.17
C LEU A 26 -5.03 5.92 -10.23
N GLN A 27 -4.93 7.26 -10.13
CA GLN A 27 -5.47 8.18 -11.14
C GLN A 27 -4.80 8.02 -12.51
N ASN A 28 -3.55 7.57 -12.55
CA ASN A 28 -2.81 7.28 -13.78
C ASN A 28 -3.03 5.85 -14.29
N GLY A 29 -3.95 5.08 -13.70
CA GLY A 29 -4.23 3.71 -14.10
C GLY A 29 -3.27 2.67 -13.52
N GLU A 30 -2.45 3.03 -12.53
CA GLU A 30 -1.48 2.11 -11.94
C GLU A 30 -2.10 1.35 -10.75
N ASN A 31 -2.02 0.02 -10.76
CA ASN A 31 -2.29 -0.81 -9.59
C ASN A 31 -1.12 -0.73 -8.59
N VAL A 32 -1.42 -0.58 -7.30
CA VAL A 32 -0.41 -0.33 -6.26
C VAL A 32 -0.42 -1.42 -5.19
N GLU A 33 0.76 -1.82 -4.71
CA GLU A 33 0.88 -2.62 -3.49
C GLU A 33 1.59 -1.83 -2.40
N LEU A 34 0.90 -1.62 -1.27
CA LEU A 34 1.52 -1.15 -0.05
C LEU A 34 2.08 -2.34 0.74
N SER A 35 3.28 -2.20 1.28
CA SER A 35 3.92 -3.23 2.12
C SER A 35 4.56 -2.60 3.36
N ALA A 36 4.43 -3.23 4.52
CA ALA A 36 5.03 -2.78 5.77
C ALA A 36 5.50 -3.94 6.65
N LEU A 37 6.55 -3.71 7.44
CA LEU A 37 7.11 -4.66 8.40
C LEU A 37 6.81 -4.24 9.84
N GLY A 38 6.49 -5.22 10.68
CA GLY A 38 6.34 -5.05 12.13
C GLY A 38 5.40 -3.90 12.50
N THR A 39 5.86 -3.01 13.37
CA THR A 39 5.06 -1.86 13.86
C THR A 39 4.68 -0.86 12.76
N SER A 40 5.38 -0.86 11.62
CA SER A 40 5.03 -0.01 10.47
C SER A 40 3.68 -0.40 9.85
N ALA A 41 3.16 -1.60 10.14
CA ALA A 41 1.83 -2.02 9.68
C ALA A 41 0.70 -1.11 10.18
N ALA A 42 0.86 -0.49 11.36
CA ALA A 42 -0.11 0.49 11.87
C ALA A 42 -0.14 1.76 11.01
N VAL A 43 1.01 2.19 10.49
CA VAL A 43 1.12 3.33 9.56
C VAL A 43 0.45 2.96 8.23
N LEU A 44 0.74 1.76 7.71
CA LEU A 44 0.10 1.23 6.50
C LEU A 44 -1.43 1.23 6.62
N ALA A 45 -1.98 0.72 7.73
CA ALA A 45 -3.42 0.68 7.95
C ALA A 45 -4.05 2.09 7.93
N LYS A 46 -3.41 3.07 8.58
CA LYS A 46 -3.86 4.47 8.55
C LYS A 46 -3.84 5.05 7.13
N SER A 47 -2.79 4.77 6.36
CA SER A 47 -2.69 5.21 4.97
C SER A 47 -3.80 4.60 4.10
N VAL A 48 -4.10 3.31 4.27
CA VAL A 48 -5.18 2.63 3.56
C VAL A 48 -6.54 3.27 3.86
N CYS A 49 -6.84 3.54 5.13
CA CYS A 49 -8.06 4.25 5.50
C CYS A 49 -8.14 5.66 4.88
N LEU A 50 -7.03 6.39 4.87
CA LEU A 50 -6.97 7.72 4.24
C LEU A 50 -7.18 7.65 2.73
N ILE A 51 -6.62 6.64 2.04
CA ILE A 51 -6.85 6.42 0.61
C ILE A 51 -8.34 6.20 0.35
N ALA A 52 -8.99 5.34 1.12
CA ALA A 52 -10.42 5.09 0.97
C ALA A 52 -11.26 6.36 1.19
N ASN A 53 -10.96 7.13 2.24
CA ASN A 53 -11.68 8.37 2.55
C ASN A 53 -11.45 9.47 1.51
N LEU A 54 -10.21 9.65 1.06
CA LEU A 54 -9.85 10.70 0.08
C LEU A 54 -10.25 10.32 -1.35
N ASN A 55 -10.29 9.03 -1.68
CA ASN A 55 -10.82 8.57 -2.97
C ASN A 55 -12.29 8.99 -3.13
N ASN A 56 -13.08 8.89 -2.05
CA ASN A 56 -14.49 9.28 -2.03
C ASN A 56 -15.27 8.75 -3.26
N ASP A 57 -15.04 7.47 -3.57
CA ASP A 57 -15.58 6.73 -4.73
C ASP A 57 -15.33 7.34 -6.12
N SER A 58 -14.35 8.24 -6.24
CA SER A 58 -13.95 8.84 -7.53
C SER A 58 -13.32 7.83 -8.49
N ILE A 59 -12.59 6.85 -7.93
CA ILE A 59 -11.99 5.74 -8.67
C ILE A 59 -12.58 4.44 -8.11
N PRO A 60 -13.11 3.55 -8.95
CA PRO A 60 -13.61 2.27 -8.48
C PRO A 60 -12.41 1.40 -8.08
N ILE A 61 -12.07 1.34 -6.79
CA ILE A 61 -10.90 0.58 -6.29
C ILE A 61 -11.30 -0.58 -5.38
N SER A 62 -10.43 -1.58 -5.27
CA SER A 62 -10.52 -2.70 -4.35
C SER A 62 -9.28 -2.78 -3.46
N PHE A 63 -9.44 -3.18 -2.21
CA PHE A 63 -8.35 -3.38 -1.26
C PHE A 63 -8.25 -4.85 -0.90
N ASN A 64 -7.09 -5.46 -1.15
CA ASN A 64 -6.84 -6.88 -0.94
C ASN A 64 -5.68 -7.05 0.06
N PRO A 65 -5.97 -7.13 1.37
CA PRO A 65 -4.95 -7.35 2.39
C PRO A 65 -4.41 -8.79 2.34
N SER A 66 -3.13 -8.96 2.62
CA SER A 66 -2.47 -10.26 2.73
C SER A 66 -1.24 -10.18 3.63
N LEU A 67 -0.78 -11.34 4.09
CA LEU A 67 0.53 -11.49 4.71
C LEU A 67 1.50 -12.08 3.69
N ASP A 68 2.76 -11.69 3.77
CA ASP A 68 3.82 -12.26 2.95
C ASP A 68 5.11 -12.37 3.75
N TYR A 69 6.05 -13.16 3.25
CA TYR A 69 7.38 -13.32 3.83
C TYR A 69 8.40 -12.60 2.95
N VAL A 70 9.20 -11.73 3.56
CA VAL A 70 10.28 -11.01 2.89
C VAL A 70 11.57 -11.25 3.64
N THR A 71 12.61 -11.57 2.89
CA THR A 71 13.97 -11.63 3.40
C THR A 71 14.52 -10.21 3.51
N ASP A 72 14.98 -9.82 4.69
CA ASP A 72 15.66 -8.54 4.87
C ASP A 72 17.12 -8.61 4.39
N ASP A 73 17.81 -7.46 4.43
CA ASP A 73 19.20 -7.35 3.94
C ASP A 73 20.18 -8.18 4.79
N PHE A 74 19.76 -8.69 5.94
CA PHE A 74 20.54 -9.57 6.82
C PHE A 74 20.26 -11.06 6.58
N GLY A 75 19.40 -11.39 5.61
CA GLY A 75 19.00 -12.75 5.31
C GLY A 75 17.92 -13.30 6.25
N GLU A 76 17.34 -12.47 7.13
CA GLU A 76 16.29 -12.93 8.04
C GLU A 76 14.92 -12.87 7.37
N THR A 77 14.13 -13.93 7.56
CA THR A 77 12.74 -13.95 7.09
C THR A 77 11.86 -13.12 8.02
N ARG A 78 11.21 -12.10 7.47
CA ARG A 78 10.25 -11.24 8.16
C ARG A 78 8.87 -11.43 7.58
N THR A 79 7.85 -11.32 8.43
CA THR A 79 6.46 -11.23 7.97
C THR A 79 6.14 -9.78 7.64
N ALA A 80 5.68 -9.55 6.40
CA ALA A 80 5.15 -8.27 5.94
C ALA A 80 3.63 -8.30 5.86
N CYS A 81 3.02 -7.18 6.24
CA CYS A 81 1.63 -6.89 5.90
C CYS A 81 1.60 -6.20 4.54
N LYS A 82 0.77 -6.70 3.63
CA LYS A 82 0.58 -6.13 2.29
C LYS A 82 -0.87 -5.78 2.05
N VAL A 83 -1.10 -4.70 1.30
CA VAL A 83 -2.43 -4.37 0.76
C VAL A 83 -2.26 -4.04 -0.71
N LYS A 84 -2.81 -4.89 -1.57
CA LYS A 84 -2.93 -4.59 -3.00
C LYS A 84 -4.17 -3.73 -3.21
N ILE A 85 -3.98 -2.62 -3.90
CA ILE A 85 -5.02 -1.67 -4.27
C ILE A 85 -5.14 -1.73 -5.78
N THR A 86 -6.28 -2.22 -6.26
CA THR A 86 -6.52 -2.39 -7.70
C THR A 86 -7.70 -1.56 -8.16
N ILE A 87 -7.58 -1.02 -9.36
CA ILE A 87 -8.69 -0.38 -10.06
C ILE A 87 -9.60 -1.50 -10.58
N LYS A 88 -10.91 -1.38 -10.33
CA LYS A 88 -11.94 -2.27 -10.85
C LYS A 88 -12.32 -1.77 -12.24
N GLU A 89 -12.43 -2.70 -13.19
CA GLU A 89 -13.00 -2.44 -14.52
C GLU A 89 -14.49 -2.09 -14.43
#